data_AF-A0A3B9PU25-F1
#
_entry.id   AF-A0A3B9PU25-F1
#
_cell.length_a   1.000
_cell.length_b   1.000
_cell.length_c   1.000
_cell.angle_alpha   90.00
_cell.angle_beta   90.00
_cell.angle_gamma   90.00
#
_symmetry.space_group_name_H-M   'P 1'
#
loop_
_entity.id
_entity.type
_entity.pdbx_description
1 polymer ?
#
loop_
_entity_poly.entity_id
_entity_poly.type
_entity_poly.pdbx_seq_one_letter_code
_entity_poly.pdbx_strand_id
1 'polypeptide(L)' 'MIDPSLAHSINRRQFLRGTCLGFGGMALNSMLGSPRPAPKAKAKSVIWLFMRGGVSHMESFDPKPALNDHAGKSIPDSP' A
#
# COMPACT_ATOMS: atom_id res chain seq x y z
N MET A 1 1.29 1.61 -57.31
CA MET A 1 0.87 0.21 -57.14
C MET A 1 1.56 -0.29 -55.89
N ILE A 2 0.83 -0.42 -54.77
CA ILE A 2 1.40 -0.69 -53.45
C ILE A 2 1.60 -2.20 -53.31
N ASP A 3 2.82 -2.63 -53.01
CA ASP A 3 3.17 -4.04 -52.88
C ASP A 3 2.44 -4.70 -51.67
N PRO A 4 1.67 -5.78 -51.87
CA PRO A 4 0.91 -6.42 -50.80
C PRO A 4 1.76 -7.26 -49.82
N SER A 5 3.09 -7.33 -50.00
CA SER A 5 4.01 -8.07 -49.12
C SER A 5 4.41 -7.32 -47.85
N LEU A 6 4.12 -6.01 -47.77
CA LEU A 6 4.39 -5.19 -46.58
C LEU A 6 3.43 -5.48 -45.41
N ALA A 7 2.34 -6.21 -45.66
CA ALA A 7 1.29 -6.48 -44.68
C ALA A 7 1.64 -7.60 -43.66
N HIS A 8 2.78 -8.29 -43.79
CA HIS A 8 3.03 -9.56 -43.09
C HIS A 8 3.98 -9.53 -41.86
N SER A 9 4.52 -8.42 -41.36
CA SER A 9 5.55 -8.56 -40.29
C SER A 9 5.57 -7.51 -39.18
N ILE A 10 4.41 -7.23 -38.58
CA ILE A 10 4.40 -6.73 -37.19
C ILE A 10 3.95 -7.88 -36.29
N ASN A 11 4.92 -8.71 -35.89
CA ASN A 11 4.71 -9.72 -34.86
C ASN A 11 4.26 -9.03 -33.56
N ARG A 12 3.19 -9.53 -32.91
CA ARG A 12 2.71 -9.03 -31.60
C ARG A 12 3.85 -8.84 -30.59
N ARG A 13 4.81 -9.77 -30.59
CA ARG A 13 6.01 -9.70 -29.74
C ARG A 13 6.93 -8.51 -30.10
N GLN A 14 7.10 -8.20 -31.38
CA GLN A 14 7.93 -7.10 -31.85
C GLN A 14 7.25 -5.75 -31.59
N PHE A 15 5.92 -5.69 -31.73
CA PHE A 15 5.13 -4.54 -31.30
C PHE A 15 5.26 -4.29 -29.80
N LEU A 16 5.02 -5.30 -28.96
CA LEU A 16 5.16 -5.18 -27.50
C LEU A 16 6.59 -4.83 -27.08
N ARG A 17 7.60 -5.37 -27.76
CA ARG A 17 9.00 -5.01 -27.51
C ARG A 17 9.28 -3.55 -27.89
N GLY A 18 8.83 -3.10 -29.05
CA GLY A 18 9.06 -1.73 -29.51
C GLY A 18 8.38 -0.67 -28.65
N THR A 19 7.11 -0.88 -28.30
CA THR A 19 6.33 0.10 -27.52
C THR A 19 6.76 0.15 -26.06
N CYS A 20 7.07 -1.01 -25.45
CA CYS A 20 7.50 -1.07 -24.06
C CYS A 20 8.87 -0.40 -23.85
N LEU A 21 9.82 -0.57 -24.79
CA LEU A 21 11.13 0.08 -24.70
C LEU A 21 11.03 1.61 -24.83
N GLY A 22 10.20 2.12 -25.73
CA GLY A 22 10.01 3.57 -25.89
C GLY A 22 9.33 4.21 -24.69
N PHE A 23 8.16 3.69 -24.28
CA PHE A 23 7.41 4.23 -23.15
C PHE A 23 8.15 4.02 -21.81
N GLY A 24 8.74 2.84 -21.62
CA GLY A 24 9.54 2.53 -20.43
C GLY A 24 10.76 3.43 -20.30
N GLY A 25 11.43 3.78 -21.40
CA GLY A 25 12.55 4.72 -21.40
C GLY A 25 12.15 6.12 -20.94
N MET A 26 10.98 6.62 -21.38
CA MET A 26 10.45 7.92 -20.95
C MET A 26 10.07 7.93 -19.47
N ALA A 27 9.41 6.87 -18.99
CA ALA A 27 9.05 6.73 -17.58
C ALA A 27 10.30 6.67 -16.68
N LEU A 28 11.31 5.90 -17.08
CA LEU A 28 12.58 5.82 -16.36
C LEU A 28 13.32 7.16 -16.32
N ASN A 29 13.35 7.89 -17.44
CA ASN A 29 13.93 9.23 -17.50
C ASN A 29 13.22 10.18 -16.52
N SER A 30 11.89 10.11 -16.42
CA SER A 30 11.12 10.88 -15.44
C SER A 30 11.40 10.50 -13.99
N MET A 31 11.78 9.25 -13.70
CA MET A 31 12.14 8.82 -12.34
C MET A 31 13.56 9.22 -11.95
N LEU A 32 14.50 9.18 -12.92
CA LEU A 32 15.88 9.63 -12.73
C LEU A 32 16.00 11.16 -12.71
N GLY A 33 15.06 11.86 -13.36
CA GLY A 33 14.94 13.31 -13.39
C GLY A 33 14.50 13.88 -12.04
N SER A 34 15.44 13.96 -11.12
CA SER A 34 15.33 14.53 -9.77
C SER A 34 14.37 13.77 -8.83
N PRO A 35 14.85 13.21 -7.70
CA PRO A 35 13.97 12.66 -6.68
C PRO A 35 13.08 13.78 -6.16
N ARG A 36 11.83 13.81 -6.60
CA ARG A 36 10.84 14.73 -6.02
C ARG A 36 10.78 14.41 -4.53
N PRO A 37 11.08 15.36 -3.64
CA PRO A 37 10.92 15.11 -2.23
C PRO A 37 9.48 14.66 -2.00
N ALA A 38 9.31 13.50 -1.36
CA ALA A 38 7.99 13.06 -0.95
C ALA A 38 7.33 14.24 -0.21
N PRO A 39 6.07 14.58 -0.54
CA PRO A 39 5.40 15.67 0.15
C PRO A 39 5.51 15.40 1.65
N LYS A 40 5.97 16.40 2.41
CA LYS A 40 6.09 16.29 3.87
C LYS A 40 4.70 15.97 4.40
N ALA A 41 4.45 14.71 4.72
CA ALA A 41 3.19 14.27 5.29
C ALA A 41 3.07 14.90 6.68
N LYS A 42 2.32 15.99 6.77
CA LYS A 42 1.96 16.60 8.05
C LYS A 42 0.76 15.82 8.58
N ALA A 43 0.97 15.01 9.63
CA ALA A 43 -0.14 14.41 10.35
C ALA A 43 -1.03 15.53 10.89
N LYS A 44 -2.28 15.60 10.42
CA LYS A 44 -3.22 16.68 10.76
C LYS A 44 -3.90 16.46 12.13
N SER A 45 -4.03 15.20 12.52
CA SER A 45 -4.66 14.79 13.78
C SER A 45 -4.06 13.46 14.25
N VAL A 46 -3.92 13.28 15.56
CA VAL A 46 -3.44 12.04 16.19
C VAL A 46 -4.53 11.54 17.13
N ILE A 47 -4.93 10.28 16.99
CA ILE A 47 -5.83 9.60 17.94
C ILE A 47 -4.93 8.88 18.96
N TRP A 48 -4.94 9.35 20.20
CA TRP A 48 -4.17 8.75 21.29
C TRP A 48 -5.10 7.92 22.18
N LEU A 49 -4.92 6.60 22.17
CA LEU A 49 -5.64 5.69 23.05
C LEU A 49 -4.77 5.34 24.25
N PHE A 50 -5.25 5.64 25.46
CA PHE A 50 -4.62 5.25 26.71
C PHE A 50 -5.29 3.97 27.23
N MET A 51 -4.70 2.81 26.89
CA MET A 51 -5.19 1.51 27.35
C MET A 51 -4.34 1.04 28.53
N ARG A 52 -4.94 0.75 29.69
CA ARG A 52 -4.23 0.00 30.75
C ARG A 52 -3.95 -1.41 30.24
N GLY A 53 -2.67 -1.73 30.01
CA GLY A 53 -2.20 -3.04 29.54
C GLY A 53 -1.92 -3.15 28.04
N GLY A 54 -2.31 -2.17 27.22
CA GLY A 54 -2.14 -2.19 25.76
C GLY A 54 -2.86 -3.35 25.06
N VAL A 55 -3.00 -3.29 23.73
CA VAL A 55 -3.20 -4.49 22.92
C VAL A 55 -1.84 -4.96 22.47
N SER A 56 -1.19 -5.80 23.28
CA SER A 56 -0.06 -6.55 22.76
C SER A 56 -0.59 -7.48 21.64
N HIS A 57 0.22 -7.76 20.62
CA HIS A 57 -0.15 -8.73 19.58
C HIS A 57 -0.48 -10.12 20.17
N MET A 58 -0.01 -10.41 21.40
CA MET A 58 -0.38 -11.60 22.17
C MET A 58 -1.73 -11.47 22.89
N GLU A 59 -2.17 -10.26 23.25
CA GLU A 59 -3.39 -10.06 24.06
C GLU A 59 -4.69 -10.02 23.26
N SER A 60 -4.63 -9.96 21.91
CA SER A 60 -5.79 -9.73 21.04
C SER A 60 -6.61 -10.97 20.66
N PHE A 61 -6.05 -12.17 20.81
CA PHE A 61 -6.70 -13.40 20.33
C PHE A 61 -6.86 -14.51 21.37
N ASP A 62 -6.51 -14.25 22.64
CA ASP A 62 -6.80 -15.18 23.73
C ASP A 62 -8.14 -14.81 24.39
N PRO A 63 -9.15 -15.71 24.39
CA PRO A 63 -10.39 -15.46 25.11
C PRO A 63 -10.08 -15.36 26.61
N LYS A 64 -10.22 -14.15 27.15
CA LYS A 64 -10.09 -13.88 28.59
C LYS A 64 -11.46 -13.98 29.25
N PRO A 65 -11.84 -15.15 29.82
CA PRO A 65 -13.16 -15.31 30.45
C PRO A 65 -13.38 -14.32 31.59
N ALA A 66 -12.34 -13.99 32.35
CA ALA A 66 -12.41 -12.98 33.41
C ALA A 66 -12.83 -11.58 32.90
N LEU A 67 -12.54 -11.24 31.64
CA LEU A 67 -12.96 -9.95 31.09
C LEU A 67 -14.48 -9.88 30.86
N ASN A 68 -15.13 -11.03 30.63
CA ASN A 68 -16.59 -11.12 30.54
C ASN A 68 -17.22 -10.96 31.94
N ASP A 69 -16.61 -11.53 32.98
CA ASP A 69 -17.13 -11.45 34.37
C ASP A 69 -17.02 -10.04 34.98
N HIS A 70 -16.12 -9.22 34.46
CA HIS A 70 -15.93 -7.82 34.86
C HIS A 70 -16.42 -6.81 33.81
N ALA A 71 -17.10 -7.27 32.76
CA ALA A 71 -17.70 -6.40 31.76
C ALA A 71 -18.72 -5.44 32.41
N GLY A 72 -18.56 -4.14 32.18
CA GLY A 72 -19.45 -3.10 32.70
C GLY A 72 -19.13 -2.58 34.11
N LYS A 73 -18.06 -3.07 34.76
CA LYS A 73 -17.61 -2.53 36.05
C LYS A 73 -16.74 -1.28 35.82
N SER A 74 -17.02 -0.22 36.58
CA SER A 74 -16.20 0.98 36.59
C SER A 74 -14.99 0.76 37.51
N ILE A 75 -13.90 1.51 37.32
CA ILE A 75 -12.66 1.40 38.12
C ILE A 75 -12.89 1.34 39.64
N PRO A 76 -13.77 2.15 40.26
CA PRO A 76 -14.04 2.06 41.70
C PRO A 76 -14.77 0.78 42.14
N ASP A 77 -15.38 0.03 41.22
CA ASP A 77 -16.16 -1.20 41.49
C ASP A 77 -15.40 -2.50 41.16
N SER A 78 -14.14 -2.37 40.73
CA SER A 78 -13.20 -3.48 40.54
C SER A 78 -12.44 -3.75 41.84
N PRO A 79 -12.25 -5.01 42.28
CA PRO A 79 -11.39 -5.34 43.42
C PRO A 79 -9.92 -5.00 43.19
#